data_AF-A0A395HN42-F1
#
_entry.id   AF-A0A395HN42-F1
#
_cell.length_a   1.000
_cell.length_b   1.000
_cell.length_c   1.000
_cell.angle_alpha   90.00
_cell.angle_beta   90.00
_cell.angle_gamma   90.00
#
_symmetry.space_group_name_H-M   'P 1'
#
loop_
_entity.id
_entity.type
_entity.pdbx_description
1 polymer ?
#
loop_
_entity_poly.entity_id
_entity_poly.type
_entity_poly.pdbx_seq_one_letter_code
_entity_poly.pdbx_strand_id
1 'polypeptide(L)'
;MVEIKLTLRVGGQITYSAGSWEVVDWDIFDIVGIDYNRRGETAEKYVSCLDRYRIGRKPLAVLEVGCCAYEGAAERGDGGFVLLRGTNPDGTGTFENDIVPTRSEKEQAAYIGTQLELLNKARVDAALIYLFSFPCLAAGKGARNLDMVSFSLVKTFPWKGSKI
;
A
#
# COMPACT_ATOMS: atom_id res chain seq x y z
N MET A 1 20.87 9.68 -6.48
CA MET A 1 21.15 8.27 -6.82
C MET A 1 21.38 7.58 -5.49
N VAL A 2 20.48 6.68 -5.09
CA VAL A 2 20.67 5.86 -3.89
C VAL A 2 21.52 4.67 -4.32
N GLU A 3 22.72 4.53 -3.78
CA GLU A 3 23.62 3.41 -4.09
C GLU A 3 23.38 2.30 -3.07
N ILE A 4 22.74 1.20 -3.49
CA ILE A 4 22.52 0.02 -2.64
C ILE A 4 23.67 -0.95 -2.89
N LYS A 5 24.48 -1.23 -1.86
CA LYS A 5 25.52 -2.26 -1.89
C LYS A 5 25.13 -3.43 -1.01
N LEU A 6 24.84 -4.58 -1.61
CA LEU A 6 24.75 -5.84 -0.87
C LEU A 6 26.13 -6.47 -0.70
N THR A 7 26.51 -6.75 0.55
CA THR A 7 27.77 -7.44 0.92
C THR A 7 27.54 -8.82 1.54
N LEU A 8 26.29 -9.24 1.68
CA LEU A 8 25.91 -10.50 2.31
C LEU A 8 25.58 -11.57 1.27
N ARG A 9 26.16 -12.76 1.43
CA ARG A 9 25.74 -13.95 0.70
C ARG A 9 24.51 -14.54 1.38
N VAL A 10 23.37 -14.46 0.71
CA VAL A 10 22.14 -15.17 1.09
C VAL A 10 21.90 -16.29 0.10
N GLY A 11 21.30 -17.39 0.56
CA GLY A 11 21.02 -18.58 -0.27
C GLY A 11 19.70 -18.51 -1.04
N GLY A 12 18.96 -17.41 -0.93
CA GLY A 12 17.66 -17.19 -1.59
C GLY A 12 17.71 -16.02 -2.57
N GLN A 13 16.63 -15.86 -3.34
CA GLN A 13 16.46 -14.73 -4.26
C GLN A 13 16.35 -13.41 -3.51
N ILE A 14 16.93 -12.35 -4.07
CA ILE A 14 16.96 -11.01 -3.50
C ILE A 14 16.18 -10.05 -4.40
N THR A 15 15.45 -9.13 -3.77
CA THR A 15 14.74 -8.04 -4.43
C THR A 15 14.85 -6.76 -3.60
N TYR A 16 14.31 -5.67 -4.13
CA TYR A 16 14.16 -4.38 -3.47
C TYR A 16 12.74 -3.87 -3.68
N SER A 17 12.11 -3.27 -2.67
CA SER A 17 10.82 -2.57 -2.81
C SER A 17 11.06 -1.16 -3.30
N ALA A 18 10.88 -0.93 -4.59
CA ALA A 18 11.11 0.38 -5.19
C ALA A 18 9.81 1.18 -5.32
N GLY A 19 9.83 2.42 -4.83
CA GLY A 19 8.83 3.41 -5.21
C GLY A 19 8.96 3.79 -6.68
N SER A 20 7.84 4.16 -7.32
CA SER A 20 7.81 4.49 -8.75
C SER A 20 8.68 5.68 -9.20
N TRP A 21 9.15 6.49 -8.25
CA TRP A 21 10.06 7.63 -8.43
C TRP A 21 11.54 7.27 -8.32
N GLU A 22 11.87 6.06 -7.87
CA GLU A 22 13.25 5.63 -7.69
C GLU A 22 13.87 5.16 -9.02
N VAL A 23 15.18 5.39 -9.14
CA VAL A 23 16.01 4.83 -10.20
C VAL A 23 16.89 3.77 -9.56
N VAL A 24 16.61 2.51 -9.88
CA VAL A 24 17.25 1.34 -9.27
C VAL A 24 18.09 0.63 -10.31
N ASP A 25 19.31 0.24 -9.91
CA ASP A 25 20.11 -0.72 -10.66
C ASP A 25 19.57 -2.14 -10.38
N TRP A 26 18.88 -2.73 -11.36
CA TRP A 26 18.27 -4.05 -11.24
C TRP A 26 19.26 -5.20 -11.50
N ASP A 27 20.47 -4.92 -11.96
CA ASP A 27 21.45 -5.97 -12.27
C ASP A 27 21.94 -6.69 -11.02
N ILE A 28 21.88 -6.01 -9.86
CA ILE A 28 22.30 -6.56 -8.56
C ILE A 28 21.19 -7.36 -7.84
N PHE A 29 19.98 -7.45 -8.40
CA PHE A 29 18.82 -8.16 -7.81
C PHE A 29 18.35 -9.31 -8.70
N ASP A 30 17.74 -10.34 -8.11
CA ASP A 30 17.19 -11.49 -8.85
C ASP A 30 15.79 -11.21 -9.41
N ILE A 31 15.04 -10.32 -8.74
CA ILE A 31 13.64 -9.99 -9.00
C ILE A 31 13.53 -8.47 -9.08
N VAL A 32 12.68 -7.97 -9.97
CA VAL A 32 12.26 -6.56 -9.98
C VAL A 32 11.10 -6.40 -9.01
N GLY A 33 11.30 -5.70 -7.90
CA GLY A 33 10.29 -5.47 -6.86
C GLY A 33 9.81 -4.03 -6.85
N ILE A 34 8.50 -3.80 -6.86
CA ILE A 34 7.94 -2.44 -6.88
C ILE A 34 6.77 -2.27 -5.91
N ASP A 35 6.66 -1.08 -5.35
CA ASP A 35 5.46 -0.64 -4.62
C ASP A 35 4.55 0.05 -5.63
N TYR A 36 3.43 -0.59 -5.97
CA TYR A 36 2.69 -0.26 -7.17
C TYR A 36 1.19 -0.20 -6.92
N ASN A 37 0.72 1.02 -6.64
CA ASN A 37 -0.67 1.34 -6.40
C ASN A 37 -1.22 2.21 -7.52
N ARG A 38 -2.48 1.95 -7.90
CA ARG A 38 -3.19 2.76 -8.87
C ARG A 38 -3.74 4.01 -8.20
N ARG A 39 -3.55 5.19 -8.81
CA ARG A 39 -3.92 6.51 -8.27
C ARG A 39 -4.92 7.23 -9.18
N GLY A 40 -6.05 6.58 -9.43
CA GLY A 40 -7.13 7.15 -10.25
C GLY A 40 -6.89 7.16 -11.77
N GLU A 41 -5.71 6.79 -12.26
CA GLU A 41 -5.51 6.56 -13.70
C GLU A 41 -6.42 5.44 -14.24
N THR A 42 -6.56 5.31 -15.56
CA THR A 42 -7.32 4.19 -16.15
C THR A 42 -6.59 2.86 -15.93
N ALA A 43 -7.32 1.74 -16.01
CA ALA A 43 -6.73 0.42 -15.85
C ALA A 43 -5.67 0.13 -16.92
N GLU A 44 -5.89 0.61 -18.14
CA GLU A 44 -4.97 0.47 -19.28
C GLU A 44 -3.68 1.24 -19.05
N LYS A 45 -3.77 2.47 -18.50
CA LYS A 45 -2.60 3.27 -18.17
C LYS A 45 -1.80 2.65 -17.02
N TYR A 46 -2.50 2.19 -15.98
CA TYR A 46 -1.88 1.49 -14.85
C TYR A 46 -1.12 0.24 -15.30
N VAL A 47 -1.73 -0.60 -16.14
CA VAL A 47 -1.11 -1.84 -16.64
C VAL A 47 0.04 -1.55 -17.60
N SER A 48 -0.13 -0.63 -18.56
CA SER A 48 0.94 -0.33 -19.54
C SER A 48 2.20 0.25 -18.89
N CYS A 49 2.06 0.95 -17.76
CA CYS A 49 3.21 1.44 -17.00
C CYS A 49 4.04 0.33 -16.35
N LEU A 50 3.55 -0.92 -16.26
CA LEU A 50 4.35 -2.07 -15.78
C LEU A 50 5.49 -2.44 -16.74
N ASP A 51 5.38 -2.10 -18.03
CA ASP A 51 6.37 -2.49 -19.04
C ASP A 51 7.76 -1.92 -18.76
N ARG A 52 7.84 -0.76 -18.10
CA ARG A 52 9.12 -0.17 -17.67
C ARG A 52 9.88 -1.01 -16.63
N TYR A 53 9.19 -1.91 -15.95
CA TYR A 53 9.76 -2.79 -14.92
C TYR A 53 10.04 -4.20 -15.43
N ARG A 54 9.77 -4.48 -16.72
CA ARG A 54 10.13 -5.74 -17.36
C ARG A 54 11.59 -5.71 -17.81
N ILE A 55 12.48 -5.98 -16.87
CA ILE A 55 13.92 -5.94 -17.11
C ILE A 55 14.43 -7.34 -17.46
N GLY A 56 14.70 -7.55 -18.75
CA GLY A 56 15.22 -8.82 -19.27
C GLY A 56 14.25 -9.98 -19.02
N ARG A 57 14.72 -11.02 -18.34
CA ARG A 57 13.92 -12.19 -17.96
C ARG A 57 13.67 -12.27 -16.44
N LYS A 58 13.95 -11.21 -15.70
CA LYS A 58 13.76 -11.19 -14.25
C LYS A 58 12.25 -11.24 -13.93
N PRO A 59 11.81 -11.99 -12.92
CA PRO A 59 10.43 -11.93 -12.43
C PRO A 59 10.10 -10.51 -11.97
N LEU A 60 8.84 -10.11 -12.15
CA LEU A 60 8.30 -8.84 -11.69
C LEU A 60 7.35 -9.10 -10.52
N ALA A 61 7.66 -8.54 -9.36
CA ALA A 61 6.85 -8.62 -8.15
C ALA A 61 6.34 -7.23 -7.75
N VAL A 62 5.02 -7.12 -7.54
CA VAL A 62 4.43 -5.98 -6.82
C VAL A 62 4.48 -6.32 -5.33
N LEU A 63 5.36 -5.64 -4.61
CA LEU A 63 5.64 -5.90 -3.19
C LEU A 63 4.70 -5.13 -2.26
N GLU A 64 4.09 -4.06 -2.75
CA GLU A 64 3.01 -3.36 -2.06
C GLU A 64 1.88 -2.97 -3.01
N VAL A 65 0.66 -3.46 -2.74
CA VAL A 65 -0.58 -2.98 -3.35
C VAL A 65 -1.75 -3.04 -2.36
N GLY A 66 -2.56 -2.00 -2.31
CA GLY A 66 -3.73 -1.93 -1.43
C GLY A 66 -4.34 -0.53 -1.40
N CYS A 67 -5.31 -0.32 -0.52
CA CYS A 67 -5.82 1.02 -0.22
C CYS A 67 -6.38 1.07 1.20
N CYS A 68 -6.65 2.28 1.68
CA CYS A 68 -7.36 2.51 2.93
C CYS A 68 -8.82 2.04 2.87
N ALA A 69 -9.45 1.91 4.05
CA ALA A 69 -10.82 1.43 4.21
C ALA A 69 -11.82 2.57 4.44
N TYR A 70 -11.82 3.59 3.60
CA TYR A 70 -12.79 4.70 3.65
C TYR A 70 -13.30 5.08 2.24
N GLU A 71 -14.42 5.79 2.18
CA GLU A 71 -15.03 6.24 0.91
C GLU A 71 -14.11 7.19 0.13
N GLY A 72 -13.76 6.84 -1.11
CA GLY A 72 -12.83 7.58 -1.96
C GLY A 72 -11.35 7.25 -1.71
N ALA A 73 -11.04 6.21 -0.93
CA ALA A 73 -9.67 5.73 -0.74
C ALA A 73 -9.08 5.14 -2.02
N ALA A 74 -9.89 4.49 -2.87
CA ALA A 74 -9.44 3.81 -4.08
C ALA A 74 -8.79 4.77 -5.09
N GLU A 75 -9.33 5.99 -5.23
CA GLU A 75 -8.77 7.01 -6.13
C GLU A 75 -7.45 7.57 -5.61
N ARG A 76 -7.22 7.54 -4.29
CA ARG A 76 -6.01 8.06 -3.64
C ARG A 76 -4.86 7.06 -3.65
N GLY A 77 -5.12 5.78 -3.90
CA GLY A 77 -4.09 4.74 -3.98
C GLY A 77 -3.22 4.66 -2.72
N ASP A 78 -1.91 4.54 -2.90
CA ASP A 78 -0.90 4.56 -1.82
C ASP A 78 -0.92 5.86 -0.99
N GLY A 79 -1.48 6.97 -1.49
CA GLY A 79 -1.59 8.24 -0.78
C GLY A 79 -2.80 8.34 0.15
N GLY A 80 -3.62 7.29 0.27
CA GLY A 80 -4.85 7.32 1.09
C GLY A 80 -4.60 7.67 2.57
N PHE A 81 -3.47 7.26 3.13
CA PHE A 81 -3.14 7.51 4.54
C PHE A 81 -2.96 9.01 4.86
N VAL A 82 -2.64 9.84 3.86
CA VAL A 82 -2.38 11.29 4.01
C VAL A 82 -3.63 12.05 4.47
N LEU A 83 -4.80 11.43 4.37
CA LEU A 83 -6.06 11.98 4.87
C LEU A 83 -6.05 12.21 6.39
N LEU A 84 -5.27 11.44 7.16
CA LEU A 84 -5.01 11.70 8.58
C LEU A 84 -3.82 12.67 8.73
N ARG A 85 -4.09 13.86 9.27
CA ARG A 85 -3.10 14.93 9.48
C ARG A 85 -2.42 14.86 10.85
N GLY A 86 -3.04 14.20 11.81
CA GLY A 86 -2.49 13.99 13.14
C GLY A 86 -3.52 13.39 14.09
N THR A 87 -3.09 13.15 15.33
CA THR A 87 -3.95 12.65 16.40
C THR A 87 -3.92 13.65 17.56
N ASN A 88 -5.10 14.05 18.03
CA ASN A 88 -5.26 14.94 19.17
C ASN A 88 -4.95 14.21 20.49
N PRO A 89 -4.65 14.94 21.58
CA PRO A 89 -4.39 14.34 22.89
C PRO A 89 -5.52 13.45 23.41
N ASP A 90 -6.78 13.75 23.01
CA ASP A 90 -7.92 12.94 23.40
C ASP A 90 -8.01 11.62 22.61
N GLY A 91 -7.22 11.42 21.55
CA GLY A 91 -7.23 10.23 20.68
C GLY A 91 -8.12 10.34 19.44
N THR A 92 -8.72 11.51 19.17
CA THR A 92 -9.38 11.78 17.88
C THR A 92 -8.37 12.10 16.79
N GLY A 93 -8.65 11.69 15.56
CA GLY A 93 -7.88 12.08 14.38
C GLY A 93 -8.27 13.45 13.89
N THR A 94 -7.27 14.21 13.44
CA THR A 94 -7.44 15.43 12.64
C THR A 94 -7.34 15.04 11.18
N PHE A 95 -8.41 15.27 10.41
CA PHE A 95 -8.49 14.84 9.02
C PHE A 95 -8.38 16.02 8.07
N GLU A 96 -8.01 15.74 6.82
CA GLU A 96 -8.03 16.72 5.74
C GLU A 96 -9.39 17.45 5.68
N ASN A 97 -9.33 18.79 5.60
CA ASN A 97 -10.49 19.68 5.60
C ASN A 97 -11.43 19.56 6.83
N ASP A 98 -10.95 18.99 7.94
CA ASP A 98 -11.74 18.71 9.15
C ASP A 98 -12.93 17.76 8.91
N ILE A 99 -12.86 16.94 7.86
CA ILE A 99 -13.91 15.98 7.50
C ILE A 99 -13.52 14.58 7.97
N VAL A 100 -14.31 14.03 8.91
CA VAL A 100 -14.16 12.63 9.33
C VAL A 100 -14.59 11.72 8.18
N PRO A 101 -13.73 10.81 7.69
CA PRO A 101 -14.07 9.97 6.56
C PRO A 101 -15.06 8.86 6.98
N THR A 102 -15.91 8.46 6.04
CA THR A 102 -16.82 7.32 6.22
C THR A 102 -16.07 6.03 5.93
N ARG A 103 -16.09 5.08 6.86
CA ARG A 103 -15.45 3.77 6.68
C ARG A 103 -16.12 2.96 5.57
N SER A 104 -15.33 2.38 4.68
CA SER A 104 -15.78 1.53 3.58
C SER A 104 -14.81 0.36 3.34
N GLU A 105 -15.06 -0.78 4.00
CA GLU A 105 -14.37 -2.05 3.67
C GLU A 105 -14.76 -2.57 2.28
N LYS A 106 -15.98 -2.25 1.84
CA LYS A 106 -16.47 -2.63 0.52
C LYS A 106 -15.62 -2.01 -0.59
N GLU A 107 -15.29 -0.73 -0.46
CA GLU A 107 -14.41 -0.05 -1.42
C GLU A 107 -13.00 -0.63 -1.39
N GLN A 108 -12.44 -0.86 -0.20
CA GLN A 108 -11.14 -1.50 -0.05
C GLN A 108 -11.07 -2.87 -0.73
N ALA A 109 -12.06 -3.73 -0.46
CA ALA A 109 -12.13 -5.06 -1.06
C ALA A 109 -12.30 -5.00 -2.58
N ALA A 110 -13.13 -4.06 -3.09
CA ALA A 110 -13.31 -3.87 -4.52
C ALA A 110 -12.03 -3.40 -5.22
N TYR A 111 -11.29 -2.46 -4.62
CA TYR A 111 -10.00 -2.02 -5.13
C TYR A 111 -9.01 -3.18 -5.17
N ILE A 112 -8.82 -3.90 -4.05
CA ILE A 112 -7.88 -5.04 -3.96
C ILE A 112 -8.21 -6.10 -5.01
N GLY A 113 -9.49 -6.49 -5.13
CA GLY A 113 -9.93 -7.46 -6.13
C GLY A 113 -9.62 -7.01 -7.55
N THR A 114 -9.92 -5.75 -7.87
CA THR A 114 -9.62 -5.16 -9.18
C THR A 114 -8.11 -5.16 -9.47
N GLN A 115 -7.28 -4.78 -8.50
CA GLN A 115 -5.83 -4.75 -8.70
C GLN A 115 -5.25 -6.14 -8.92
N LEU A 116 -5.66 -7.12 -8.11
CA LEU A 116 -5.21 -8.50 -8.28
C LEU A 116 -5.59 -9.06 -9.66
N GLU A 117 -6.79 -8.77 -10.15
CA GLU A 117 -7.18 -9.16 -11.51
C GLU A 117 -6.32 -8.49 -12.59
N LEU A 118 -6.07 -7.19 -12.47
CA LEU A 118 -5.26 -6.44 -13.44
C LEU A 118 -3.81 -6.93 -13.46
N LEU A 119 -3.19 -7.09 -12.28
CA LEU A 119 -1.83 -7.58 -12.13
C LEU A 119 -1.68 -9.01 -12.65
N ASN A 120 -2.64 -9.88 -12.38
CA ASN A 120 -2.67 -11.24 -12.90
C ASN A 120 -2.79 -11.27 -14.43
N LYS A 121 -3.72 -10.49 -15.02
CA LYS A 121 -3.85 -10.36 -16.48
C LYS A 121 -2.58 -9.80 -17.12
N ALA A 122 -1.92 -8.88 -16.42
CA ALA A 122 -0.63 -8.32 -16.81
C ALA A 122 0.54 -9.29 -16.60
N ARG A 123 0.35 -10.52 -16.11
CA ARG A 123 1.44 -11.49 -15.88
C ARG A 123 2.54 -10.93 -14.96
N VAL A 124 2.13 -10.35 -13.83
CA VAL A 124 3.02 -10.09 -12.70
C VAL A 124 3.22 -11.39 -11.93
N ASP A 125 4.45 -11.72 -11.56
CA ASP A 125 4.82 -13.01 -10.98
C ASP A 125 4.42 -13.14 -9.51
N ALA A 126 4.34 -12.02 -8.78
CA ALA A 126 3.86 -11.97 -7.41
C ALA A 126 3.19 -10.63 -7.09
N ALA A 127 2.15 -10.65 -6.24
CA ALA A 127 1.50 -9.46 -5.72
C ALA A 127 1.28 -9.60 -4.21
N LEU A 128 1.80 -8.66 -3.42
CA LEU A 128 1.71 -8.65 -1.97
C LEU A 128 0.77 -7.54 -1.52
N ILE A 129 -0.27 -7.92 -0.78
CA ILE A 129 -1.24 -6.95 -0.25
C ILE A 129 -0.63 -6.20 0.93
N TYR A 130 -0.51 -4.89 0.78
CA TYR A 130 -0.14 -3.97 1.85
C TYR A 130 -1.43 -3.50 2.52
N LEU A 131 -1.70 -3.81 3.80
CA LEU A 131 -0.97 -4.75 4.67
C LEU A 131 -1.94 -5.56 5.54
N PHE A 132 -1.49 -6.65 6.17
CA PHE A 132 -2.41 -7.49 6.96
C PHE A 132 -2.97 -6.77 8.20
N SER A 133 -2.10 -6.18 9.04
CA SER A 133 -2.48 -5.55 10.30
C SER A 133 -1.55 -4.40 10.67
N PHE A 134 -2.12 -3.25 11.05
CA PHE A 134 -1.38 -2.07 11.51
C PHE A 134 -1.82 -1.61 12.90
N PRO A 135 -1.30 -2.21 13.98
CA PRO A 135 -1.81 -1.97 15.33
C PRO A 135 -1.64 -0.55 15.87
N CYS A 136 -0.79 0.26 15.22
CA CYS A 136 -0.56 1.65 15.57
C CYS A 136 -1.79 2.55 15.34
N LEU A 137 -2.74 2.13 14.49
CA LEU A 137 -3.98 2.85 14.23
C LEU A 137 -5.16 1.96 14.62
N ALA A 138 -5.78 2.27 15.76
CA ALA A 138 -6.86 1.47 16.31
C ALA A 138 -8.23 1.84 15.71
N ALA A 139 -9.12 0.84 15.67
CA ALA A 139 -10.51 0.98 15.33
C ALA A 139 -11.26 1.72 16.44
N GLY A 140 -12.28 2.48 16.04
CA GLY A 140 -13.04 3.33 16.95
C GLY A 140 -14.38 3.77 16.35
N LYS A 141 -14.90 4.90 16.82
CA LYS A 141 -16.12 5.53 16.28
C LYS A 141 -15.82 6.97 15.86
N GLY A 142 -16.41 7.39 14.73
CA GLY A 142 -16.23 8.74 14.20
C GLY A 142 -14.75 9.10 14.07
N ALA A 143 -14.37 10.26 14.58
CA ALA A 143 -12.99 10.76 14.51
C ALA A 143 -11.95 9.87 15.23
N ARG A 144 -12.37 8.96 16.12
CA ARG A 144 -11.45 8.04 16.81
C ARG A 144 -11.13 6.77 16.02
N ASN A 145 -11.77 6.57 14.88
CA ASN A 145 -11.58 5.37 14.07
C ASN A 145 -10.38 5.52 13.14
N LEU A 146 -9.16 5.44 13.68
CA LEU A 146 -7.95 5.70 12.90
C LEU A 146 -7.56 4.51 12.00
N ASP A 147 -7.99 3.30 12.34
CA ASP A 147 -7.79 2.07 11.55
C ASP A 147 -8.19 2.22 10.07
N MET A 148 -9.22 3.02 9.77
CA MET A 148 -9.73 3.17 8.40
C MET A 148 -8.78 3.90 7.45
N VAL A 149 -7.84 4.70 7.97
CA VAL A 149 -6.78 5.33 7.16
C VAL A 149 -5.50 4.48 7.10
N SER A 150 -5.49 3.31 7.74
CA SER A 150 -4.49 2.28 7.48
C SER A 150 -4.91 1.43 6.28
N PHE A 151 -3.97 0.66 5.73
CA PHE A 151 -4.24 -0.30 4.67
C PHE A 151 -4.55 -1.70 5.24
N SER A 152 -4.80 -1.80 6.56
CA SER A 152 -4.99 -3.08 7.24
C SER A 152 -6.19 -3.85 6.68
N LEU A 153 -6.00 -5.15 6.48
CA LEU A 153 -7.10 -6.07 6.16
C LEU A 153 -7.92 -6.46 7.39
N VAL A 154 -7.32 -6.38 8.58
CA VAL A 154 -8.00 -6.65 9.85
C VAL A 154 -8.04 -5.42 10.73
N LYS A 155 -9.16 -5.26 11.44
CA LYS A 155 -9.32 -4.21 12.46
C LYS A 155 -8.39 -4.48 13.62
N THR A 156 -7.65 -3.46 14.05
CA THR A 156 -7.01 -3.48 15.37
C THR A 156 -7.94 -2.86 16.40
N PHE A 157 -8.29 -3.58 17.46
CA PHE A 157 -9.02 -2.99 18.58
C PHE A 157 -8.06 -2.45 19.64
N PRO A 158 -8.40 -1.33 20.31
CA PRO A 158 -7.60 -0.81 21.40
C PRO A 158 -7.48 -1.85 22.51
N TRP A 159 -6.30 -1.95 23.12
CA TRP A 159 -6.07 -2.86 24.22
C TRP A 159 -6.91 -2.45 25.44
N LYS A 160 -7.63 -3.38 26.07
CA LYS A 160 -8.59 -3.07 27.16
C LYS A 160 -7.97 -2.41 28.42
N GLY A 161 -6.64 -2.35 28.54
CA GLY A 161 -5.96 -1.66 29.64
C GLY A 161 -5.30 -0.32 29.26
N SER A 162 -5.42 0.14 28.01
CA SER A 162 -4.96 1.48 27.64
C SER A 162 -6.00 2.49 28.12
N LYS A 163 -5.71 3.15 29.24
CA LYS A 163 -6.38 4.40 29.59
C LYS A 163 -5.93 5.44 28.57
N ILE A 164 -6.80 5.76 27.61
CA ILE A 164 -6.71 6.99 26.82
C ILE A 164 -7.72 7.95 27.44
#